data_AF-A0A936K1V5-F1
#
_entry.id   AF-A0A936K1V5-F1
#
_cell.length_a   1.000
_cell.length_b   1.000
_cell.length_c   1.000
_cell.angle_alpha   90.00
_cell.angle_beta   90.00
_cell.angle_gamma   90.00
#
_symmetry.space_group_name_H-M   'P 1'
#
loop_
_entity.id
_entity.type
_entity.pdbx_description
1 polymer ?
#
loop_
_entity_poly.entity_id
_entity_poly.type
_entity_poly.pdbx_seq_one_letter_code
_entity_poly.pdbx_strand_id
1 'polypeptide(L)'
;MYEFTTISGRVIEARRYMNRWPRLNEPDPARERWEVWISERSSSEVKLTVASRIMPARCGHSVTFVVADGRPVGMVNLTIGASVNFTRADPMPVLQSRDVIWPVFMSLGGLMLAAFTSTLVLVAAVPLAVLYLPTVVVARWLVRTRLQRDVDLRLSQVRTEDVVRPFPKRS
;
A
#
# COMPACT_ATOMS: atom_id res chain seq x y z
N MET A 1 -10.18 -10.37 -2.15
CA MET A 1 -9.08 -11.17 -1.59
C MET A 1 -7.87 -10.85 -2.44
N TYR A 2 -6.79 -10.36 -1.85
CA TYR A 2 -5.59 -9.98 -2.61
C TYR A 2 -4.87 -11.24 -3.08
N GLU A 3 -4.46 -11.27 -4.35
CA GLU A 3 -3.63 -12.37 -4.86
C GLU A 3 -2.17 -12.06 -4.53
N PHE A 4 -1.57 -12.91 -3.69
CA PHE A 4 -0.18 -12.76 -3.26
C PHE A 4 0.72 -13.67 -4.09
N THR A 5 1.71 -13.08 -4.75
CA THR A 5 2.78 -13.78 -5.44
C THR A 5 4.12 -13.43 -4.83
N THR A 6 5.05 -14.38 -4.84
CA THR A 6 6.41 -14.18 -4.31
C THR A 6 7.41 -14.19 -5.44
N ILE A 7 8.22 -13.14 -5.54
CA ILE A 7 9.28 -13.00 -6.54
C ILE A 7 10.61 -12.99 -5.83
N SER A 8 11.44 -14.00 -6.10
CA SER A 8 12.74 -14.16 -5.47
C SER A 8 13.87 -14.00 -6.48
N GLY A 9 14.91 -13.27 -6.12
CA GLY A 9 16.07 -13.11 -7.00
C GLY A 9 17.16 -12.24 -6.41
N ARG A 10 18.11 -11.81 -7.25
CA ARG A 10 19.20 -10.94 -6.85
C ARG A 10 19.00 -9.54 -7.41
N VAL A 11 19.20 -8.53 -6.59
CA VAL A 11 19.12 -7.14 -7.02
C VAL A 11 20.28 -6.84 -7.97
N ILE A 12 19.95 -6.46 -9.20
CA ILE A 12 20.90 -5.99 -10.21
C ILE A 12 21.14 -4.50 -9.98
N GLU A 13 20.04 -3.74 -9.88
CA GLU A 13 20.09 -2.29 -9.72
C GLU A 13 18.93 -1.84 -8.86
N ALA A 14 19.16 -0.82 -8.03
CA ALA A 14 18.12 -0.17 -7.25
C ALA A 14 18.32 1.34 -7.35
N ARG A 15 17.32 2.05 -7.88
CA ARG A 15 17.33 3.50 -8.01
C ARG A 15 16.21 4.12 -7.19
N ARG A 16 16.53 5.24 -6.54
CA ARG A 16 15.57 6.06 -5.80
C ARG A 16 15.16 7.25 -6.64
N TYR A 17 13.87 7.48 -6.72
CA TYR A 17 13.24 8.62 -7.37
C TYR A 17 12.32 9.34 -6.38
N MET A 18 12.15 10.64 -6.56
CA MET A 18 11.07 11.37 -5.90
C MET A 18 9.85 11.37 -6.81
N ASN A 19 8.69 11.02 -6.25
CA ASN A 19 7.42 11.15 -6.95
C ASN A 19 7.05 12.62 -7.09
N ARG A 20 6.29 12.91 -8.16
CA ARG A 20 5.64 14.20 -8.36
C ARG A 20 4.66 14.49 -7.22
N TRP A 21 4.28 15.75 -7.08
CA TRP A 21 3.19 16.13 -6.19
C TRP A 21 1.91 15.35 -6.55
N PRO A 22 1.23 14.75 -5.56
CA PRO A 22 0.02 13.99 -5.84
C PRO A 22 -1.09 14.87 -6.36
N ARG A 23 -1.86 14.29 -7.29
CA ARG A 23 -3.13 14.89 -7.73
C ARG A 23 -4.18 14.66 -6.63
N LEU A 24 -5.25 15.45 -6.64
CA LEU A 24 -6.36 15.35 -5.67
C LEU A 24 -6.96 13.93 -5.55
N ASN A 25 -6.88 13.17 -6.64
CA ASN A 25 -7.42 11.80 -6.76
C ASN A 25 -6.37 10.71 -6.58
N GLU A 26 -5.09 11.07 -6.44
CA GLU A 26 -3.98 10.14 -6.26
C GLU A 26 -3.60 10.11 -4.79
N PRO A 27 -3.95 9.03 -4.06
CA PRO A 27 -3.40 8.81 -2.74
C PRO A 27 -1.89 8.57 -2.86
N ASP A 28 -1.07 9.45 -2.27
CA ASP A 28 0.38 9.28 -2.22
C ASP A 28 0.77 8.51 -0.96
N PRO A 29 1.07 7.20 -1.06
CA PRO A 29 1.56 6.46 0.09
C PRO A 29 2.98 6.90 0.50
N ALA A 30 3.82 7.29 -0.47
CA ALA A 30 5.19 7.71 -0.23
C ALA A 30 5.68 8.65 -1.35
N ARG A 31 6.19 9.82 -0.95
CA ARG A 31 6.87 10.79 -1.84
C ARG A 31 8.10 10.19 -2.54
N GLU A 32 8.56 9.02 -2.09
CA GLU A 32 9.71 8.31 -2.62
C GLU A 32 9.31 7.02 -3.30
N ARG A 33 9.94 6.78 -4.45
CA ARG A 33 9.73 5.61 -5.29
C ARG A 33 11.07 4.95 -5.55
N TRP A 34 11.15 3.66 -5.29
CA TRP A 34 12.28 2.83 -5.66
C TRP A 34 11.93 2.03 -6.90
N GLU A 35 12.80 2.06 -7.90
CA GLU A 35 12.78 1.13 -9.02
C GLU A 35 13.90 0.12 -8.82
N VAL A 36 13.55 -1.16 -8.85
CA VAL A 36 14.45 -2.26 -8.52
C VAL A 36 14.41 -3.26 -9.64
N TRP A 37 15.58 -3.59 -10.16
CA TRP A 37 15.78 -4.65 -11.13
C TRP A 37 16.28 -5.89 -10.41
N ILE A 38 15.59 -7.00 -10.62
CA ILE A 38 15.88 -8.28 -9.98
C ILE A 38 16.15 -9.29 -11.08
N SER A 39 17.29 -9.99 -10.97
CA SER A 39 17.52 -11.20 -11.75
C SER A 39 16.87 -12.37 -11.02
N GLU A 40 15.86 -12.94 -11.64
CA GLU A 40 15.19 -14.14 -11.17
C GLU A 40 16.03 -15.38 -11.49
N ARG A 41 15.77 -16.49 -10.79
CA ARG A 41 16.50 -17.75 -10.99
C ARG A 41 16.36 -18.28 -12.44
N SER A 42 15.28 -17.95 -13.12
CA SER A 42 15.01 -18.27 -14.54
C SER A 42 15.74 -17.37 -15.54
N SER A 43 16.70 -16.55 -15.10
CA SER A 43 17.40 -15.54 -15.93
C SER A 43 16.52 -14.44 -16.53
N SER A 44 15.26 -14.36 -16.12
CA SER A 44 14.38 -13.21 -16.37
C SER A 44 14.78 -12.02 -15.50
N GLU A 45 14.79 -10.84 -16.10
CA GLU A 45 14.90 -9.58 -15.36
C GLU A 45 13.50 -9.02 -15.09
N VAL A 46 13.21 -8.75 -13.81
CA VAL A 46 11.94 -8.17 -13.39
C VAL A 46 12.19 -6.80 -12.79
N LYS A 47 11.53 -5.79 -13.36
CA LYS A 47 11.50 -4.44 -12.80
C LYS A 47 10.33 -4.32 -11.83
N LEU A 48 10.62 -4.08 -10.55
CA LEU A 48 9.65 -3.78 -9.53
C LEU A 48 9.69 -2.29 -9.17
N THR A 49 8.51 -1.70 -8.98
CA THR A 49 8.36 -0.34 -8.49
C THR A 49 7.76 -0.39 -7.09
N VAL A 50 8.50 0.10 -6.11
CA VAL A 50 8.09 0.16 -4.70
C VAL A 50 7.91 1.62 -4.31
N ALA A 51 6.74 1.98 -3.79
CA ALA A 51 6.56 3.28 -3.14
C ALA A 51 6.90 3.13 -1.66
N SER A 52 8.10 3.52 -1.27
CA SER A 52 8.59 3.40 0.11
C SER A 52 9.71 4.40 0.38
N ARG A 53 9.78 4.94 1.60
CA ARG A 53 10.93 5.73 2.09
C ARG A 53 12.11 4.86 2.48
N ILE A 54 11.85 3.61 2.86
CA ILE A 54 12.86 2.69 3.39
C ILE A 54 13.07 1.57 2.37
N MET A 55 14.33 1.35 1.99
CA MET A 55 14.73 0.25 1.12
C MET A 55 15.97 -0.47 1.66
N PRO A 56 15.83 -1.68 2.24
CA PRO A 56 16.96 -2.43 2.78
C PRO A 56 17.75 -3.20 1.69
N ALA A 57 17.28 -3.18 0.44
CA ALA A 57 17.92 -3.85 -0.68
C ALA A 57 19.05 -3.00 -1.26
N ARG A 58 20.17 -3.64 -1.60
CA ARG A 58 21.26 -3.02 -2.37
C ARG A 58 21.65 -3.96 -3.51
N CYS A 59 22.34 -3.42 -4.51
CA CYS A 59 22.92 -4.20 -5.60
C CYS A 59 23.69 -5.41 -5.04
N GLY A 60 23.46 -6.59 -5.62
CA GLY A 60 24.08 -7.85 -5.21
C GLY A 60 23.35 -8.61 -4.09
N HIS A 61 22.39 -7.99 -3.39
CA HIS A 61 21.64 -8.70 -2.35
C HIS A 61 20.65 -9.70 -2.94
N SER A 62 20.57 -10.88 -2.34
CA SER A 62 19.47 -11.84 -2.55
C SER A 62 18.24 -11.39 -1.76
N VAL A 63 17.11 -11.29 -2.44
CA VAL A 63 15.89 -10.68 -1.92
C VAL A 63 14.65 -11.44 -2.39
N THR A 64 13.63 -11.49 -1.54
CA THR A 64 12.31 -12.03 -1.87
C THR A 64 11.28 -10.93 -1.66
N PHE A 65 10.53 -10.59 -2.72
CA PHE A 65 9.43 -9.65 -2.67
C PHE A 65 8.10 -10.40 -2.56
N VAL A 66 7.22 -9.88 -1.71
CA VAL A 66 5.81 -10.27 -1.68
C VAL A 66 5.04 -9.21 -2.46
N VAL A 67 4.38 -9.63 -3.53
CA VAL A 67 3.61 -8.80 -4.44
C VAL A 67 2.13 -9.12 -4.23
N ALA A 68 1.29 -8.10 -4.04
CA ALA A 68 -0.15 -8.21 -3.96
C ALA A 68 -0.78 -7.43 -5.10
N ASP A 69 -1.64 -8.06 -5.91
CA ASP A 69 -2.31 -7.46 -7.07
C ASP A 69 -1.33 -6.68 -7.99
N GLY A 70 -0.16 -7.27 -8.24
CA GLY A 70 0.90 -6.68 -9.08
C GLY A 70 1.71 -5.55 -8.42
N ARG A 71 1.49 -5.25 -7.13
CA ARG A 71 2.25 -4.24 -6.38
C ARG A 71 3.11 -4.88 -5.28
N PRO A 72 4.40 -4.54 -5.17
CA PRO A 72 5.24 -5.05 -4.08
C PRO A 72 4.77 -4.46 -2.74
N VAL A 73 4.29 -5.32 -1.84
CA VAL A 73 3.74 -4.94 -0.52
C VAL A 73 4.68 -5.24 0.63
N GLY A 74 5.64 -6.15 0.43
CA GLY A 74 6.64 -6.49 1.42
C GLY A 74 7.91 -7.03 0.77
N MET A 75 8.98 -7.05 1.55
CA MET A 75 10.28 -7.53 1.12
C MET A 75 11.02 -8.21 2.27
N VAL A 76 11.74 -9.29 1.95
CA VAL A 76 12.76 -9.90 2.80
C VAL A 76 14.10 -9.82 2.09
N ASN A 77 15.09 -9.22 2.74
CA ASN A 77 16.48 -9.26 2.31
C ASN A 77 17.16 -10.46 2.98
N LEU A 78 17.47 -11.47 2.18
CA LEU A 78 18.09 -12.72 2.63
C LEU A 78 19.58 -12.56 2.95
N THR A 79 20.22 -11.51 2.43
CA THR A 79 21.65 -11.26 2.64
C THR A 79 21.93 -10.72 4.03
N ILE A 80 21.05 -9.83 4.52
CA ILE A 80 21.19 -9.15 5.82
C ILE A 80 20.20 -9.72 6.85
N GLY A 81 19.22 -10.53 6.42
CA GLY A 81 18.16 -11.06 7.28
C GLY A 81 17.12 -10.02 7.71
N ALA A 82 17.07 -8.88 7.02
CA ALA A 82 16.13 -7.80 7.28
C ALA A 82 14.83 -7.99 6.49
N SER A 83 13.68 -7.69 7.09
CA SER A 83 12.39 -7.67 6.41
C SER A 83 11.71 -6.32 6.58
N VAL A 84 10.95 -5.91 5.56
CA VAL A 84 10.19 -4.66 5.57
C VAL A 84 8.80 -4.92 5.02
N ASN A 85 7.80 -4.47 5.77
CA ASN A 85 6.42 -4.38 5.32
C ASN A 85 6.16 -2.96 4.81
N PHE A 86 6.07 -2.79 3.48
CA PHE A 86 5.87 -1.47 2.87
C PHE A 86 4.50 -0.87 3.21
N THR A 87 3.47 -1.70 3.39
CA THR A 87 2.12 -1.24 3.78
C THR A 87 2.08 -0.62 5.18
N ARG A 88 3.08 -0.92 6.01
CA ARG A 88 3.25 -0.36 7.36
C ARG A 88 4.25 0.79 7.39
N ALA A 89 5.35 0.67 6.64
CA ALA A 89 6.38 1.71 6.55
C ALA A 89 5.82 3.00 5.93
N ASP A 90 5.01 2.87 4.88
CA ASP A 90 4.40 3.99 4.17
C ASP A 90 2.88 3.79 4.07
N PRO A 91 2.16 4.17 5.16
CA PRO A 91 0.71 4.16 5.24
C PRO A 91 0.02 4.83 4.04
N MET A 92 -0.91 4.13 3.41
CA MET A 92 -1.90 4.85 2.60
C MET A 92 -2.75 5.74 3.52
N PRO A 93 -2.92 7.04 3.20
CA PRO A 93 -3.74 7.93 4.01
C PRO A 93 -5.18 7.42 4.05
N VAL A 94 -5.72 7.30 5.26
CA VAL A 94 -7.07 6.76 5.49
C VAL A 94 -8.12 7.75 4.98
N LEU A 95 -7.88 9.04 5.20
CA LEU A 95 -8.68 10.14 4.69
C LEU A 95 -8.02 10.72 3.43
N GLN A 96 -8.76 10.78 2.34
CA GLN A 96 -8.35 11.40 1.10
C GLN A 96 -9.10 12.72 0.91
N SER A 97 -8.49 13.69 0.22
CA SER A 97 -9.13 14.98 -0.05
C SER A 97 -10.49 14.85 -0.75
N ARG A 98 -10.65 13.80 -1.58
CA ARG A 98 -11.92 13.45 -2.23
C ARG A 98 -13.03 13.09 -1.25
N ASP A 99 -12.72 12.54 -0.08
CA ASP A 99 -13.75 12.10 0.86
C ASP A 99 -14.51 13.28 1.50
N VAL A 100 -13.92 14.49 1.47
CA VAL A 100 -14.56 15.73 1.93
C VAL A 100 -15.57 16.26 0.91
N ILE A 101 -15.45 15.86 -0.36
CA ILE A 101 -16.35 16.32 -1.42
C ILE A 101 -17.78 15.80 -1.19
N TRP A 102 -17.93 14.53 -0.79
CA TRP A 102 -19.23 13.91 -0.54
C TRP A 102 -20.08 14.55 0.56
N PRO A 103 -19.57 14.81 1.77
CA PRO A 103 -20.36 15.47 2.81
C PRO A 103 -20.73 16.91 2.42
N VAL A 104 -19.89 17.61 1.65
CA VAL A 104 -20.23 18.93 1.10
C VAL A 104 -21.43 18.81 0.15
N PHE A 105 -21.40 17.89 -0.81
CA PHE A 105 -22.54 17.66 -1.71
C PHE A 105 -23.80 17.19 -0.97
N MET A 106 -23.67 16.32 0.03
CA MET A 106 -24.82 15.88 0.84
C MET A 106 -25.44 17.04 1.63
N SER A 107 -24.62 17.94 2.18
CA SER A 107 -25.10 19.10 2.92
C SER A 107 -25.83 20.10 2.01
N LEU A 108 -25.26 20.40 0.84
CA LEU A 108 -25.88 21.27 -0.19
C LEU A 108 -27.17 20.67 -0.73
N GLY A 109 -27.16 19.37 -1.07
CA GLY A 109 -28.33 18.65 -1.55
C GLY A 109 -29.44 18.58 -0.50
N GLY A 110 -29.07 18.32 0.76
CA GLY A 110 -30.01 18.32 1.89
C GLY A 110 -30.62 19.70 2.13
N LEU A 111 -29.84 20.78 2.00
CA LEU A 111 -30.33 22.15 2.11
C LEU A 111 -31.30 22.52 0.99
N MET A 112 -30.95 22.19 -0.26
CA MET A 112 -31.83 22.39 -1.41
C MET A 112 -33.15 21.63 -1.22
N LEU A 113 -33.09 20.34 -0.86
CA LEU A 113 -34.28 19.52 -0.67
C LEU A 113 -35.16 20.02 0.48
N ALA A 114 -34.54 20.45 1.59
CA ALA A 114 -35.26 21.03 2.73
C ALA A 114 -35.99 22.33 2.38
N ALA A 115 -35.44 23.15 1.47
CA ALA A 115 -36.09 24.37 1.00
C ALA A 115 -37.39 24.10 0.23
N PHE A 116 -37.50 22.95 -0.45
CA PHE A 116 -38.67 22.57 -1.25
C PHE A 116 -39.68 21.67 -0.51
N THR A 117 -39.27 20.97 0.55
CA THR A 117 -40.10 19.95 1.20
C THR A 117 -40.34 20.23 2.69
N SER A 118 -39.30 20.09 3.51
CA SER A 118 -39.42 20.26 4.96
C SER A 118 -38.05 20.41 5.63
N THR A 119 -37.99 21.22 6.68
CA THR A 119 -36.80 21.36 7.53
C THR A 119 -36.39 20.05 8.21
N LEU A 120 -37.31 19.07 8.36
CA LEU A 120 -36.98 17.74 8.89
C LEU A 120 -35.93 17.00 8.06
N VAL A 121 -35.80 17.32 6.77
CA VAL A 121 -34.75 16.77 5.90
C VAL A 121 -33.36 17.14 6.40
N LEU A 122 -33.17 18.35 6.96
CA LEU A 122 -31.88 18.76 7.53
C LEU A 122 -31.52 17.96 8.77
N VAL A 123 -32.51 17.59 9.58
CA VAL A 123 -32.33 16.77 10.79
C VAL A 123 -31.77 15.39 10.43
N ALA A 124 -32.10 14.85 9.25
CA ALA A 124 -31.54 13.58 8.77
C ALA A 124 -30.24 13.77 7.97
N ALA A 125 -30.17 14.76 7.09
CA ALA A 125 -29.05 14.96 6.18
C ALA A 125 -27.76 15.36 6.89
N VAL A 126 -27.84 16.21 7.93
CA VAL A 126 -26.66 16.67 8.67
C VAL A 126 -25.98 15.52 9.43
N PRO A 127 -26.68 14.69 10.24
CA PRO A 127 -26.06 13.53 10.86
C PRO A 127 -25.47 12.53 9.86
N LEU A 128 -26.14 12.28 8.73
CA LEU A 128 -25.62 11.40 7.67
C LEU A 128 -24.30 11.92 7.08
N ALA A 129 -24.23 13.23 6.78
CA ALA A 129 -23.00 13.85 6.30
C ALA A 129 -21.87 13.79 7.34
N VAL A 130 -22.19 13.99 8.62
CA VAL A 130 -21.24 13.88 9.73
C VAL A 130 -20.75 12.44 9.92
N LEU A 131 -21.64 11.45 9.79
CA LEU A 131 -21.32 10.03 9.95
C LEU A 131 -20.57 9.44 8.74
N TYR A 132 -20.61 10.08 7.59
CA TYR A 132 -19.90 9.62 6.39
C TYR A 132 -18.38 9.54 6.60
N LEU A 133 -17.76 10.60 7.16
CA LEU A 133 -16.31 10.62 7.39
C LEU A 133 -15.83 9.52 8.36
N PRO A 134 -16.39 9.36 9.58
CA PRO A 134 -15.95 8.32 10.50
C PRO A 134 -16.19 6.92 9.93
N THR A 135 -17.28 6.68 9.21
CA THR A 135 -17.53 5.36 8.59
C THR A 135 -16.48 5.01 7.52
N VAL A 136 -16.14 5.96 6.64
CA VAL A 136 -15.07 5.78 5.64
C VAL A 136 -13.71 5.55 6.33
N VAL A 137 -13.42 6.31 7.38
CA VAL A 137 -12.18 6.19 8.15
C VAL A 137 -12.05 4.80 8.77
N VAL A 138 -13.09 4.34 9.47
CA VAL A 138 -13.10 3.03 10.12
C VAL A 138 -13.01 1.91 9.09
N ALA A 139 -13.78 1.99 7.99
CA ALA A 139 -13.75 0.97 6.95
C ALA A 139 -12.36 0.81 6.33
N ARG A 140 -11.72 1.93 5.95
CA ARG A 140 -10.37 1.90 5.36
C ARG A 140 -9.30 1.52 6.38
N TRP A 141 -9.44 1.92 7.63
CA TRP A 141 -8.55 1.49 8.70
C TRP A 141 -8.63 -0.04 8.92
N LEU A 142 -9.82 -0.62 8.91
CA LEU A 142 -10.02 -2.07 9.01
C LEU A 142 -9.41 -2.81 7.81
N VAL A 143 -9.65 -2.34 6.59
CA VAL A 143 -9.06 -2.94 5.38
C VAL A 143 -7.54 -2.88 5.43
N ARG A 144 -6.99 -1.72 5.80
CA ARG A 144 -5.55 -1.51 5.90
C ARG A 144 -4.90 -2.39 6.97
N THR A 145 -5.51 -2.48 8.15
CA THR A 145 -4.98 -3.31 9.25
C THR A 145 -5.05 -4.80 8.92
N ARG A 146 -6.09 -5.24 8.21
CA ARG A 146 -6.17 -6.61 7.67
C ARG A 146 -5.05 -6.88 6.67
N LEU A 147 -4.88 -5.99 5.67
CA LEU A 147 -3.80 -6.12 4.69
C LEU A 147 -2.42 -6.14 5.34
N GLN A 148 -2.17 -5.27 6.32
CA GLN A 148 -0.90 -5.24 7.06
C GLN A 148 -0.61 -6.57 7.77
N ARG A 149 -1.62 -7.15 8.43
CA ARG A 149 -1.49 -8.45 9.09
C ARG A 149 -1.25 -9.59 8.10
N ASP A 150 -1.99 -9.59 6.98
CA ASP A 150 -1.82 -10.62 5.95
C ASP A 150 -0.40 -10.56 5.35
N VAL A 151 0.12 -9.36 5.09
CA VAL A 151 1.50 -9.16 4.63
C VAL A 151 2.52 -9.58 5.69
N ASP A 152 2.32 -9.25 6.96
CA ASP A 152 3.23 -9.66 8.04
C ASP A 152 3.28 -11.20 8.17
N LEU A 153 2.13 -11.88 8.08
CA LEU A 153 2.05 -13.33 8.07
C LEU A 153 2.81 -13.92 6.87
N ARG A 154 2.61 -13.38 5.67
CA ARG A 154 3.31 -13.85 4.47
C ARG A 154 4.82 -13.60 4.54
N LEU A 155 5.25 -12.46 5.05
CA LEU A 155 6.67 -12.18 5.26
C LEU A 155 7.30 -13.15 6.27
N SER A 156 6.56 -13.53 7.31
CA SER A 156 7.02 -14.53 8.28
C SER A 156 7.13 -15.93 7.68
N GLN A 157 6.18 -16.31 6.79
CA GLN A 157 6.20 -17.58 6.06
C GLN A 157 7.40 -17.65 5.11
N VAL A 158 7.59 -16.62 4.27
CA VAL A 158 8.73 -16.53 3.34
C VAL A 158 10.05 -16.60 4.09
N ARG A 159 10.17 -15.88 5.22
CA ARG A 159 11.37 -15.94 6.05
C ARG A 159 11.64 -17.36 6.56
N THR A 160 10.59 -18.09 6.95
CA THR A 160 10.71 -19.45 7.47
C THR A 160 11.05 -20.44 6.35
N GLU A 161 10.40 -20.32 5.19
CA GLU A 161 10.64 -21.16 4.01
C GLU A 161 12.06 -20.97 3.45
N ASP A 162 12.56 -19.73 3.40
CA ASP A 162 13.91 -19.42 2.93
C ASP A 162 15.01 -19.89 3.92
N VAL A 163 14.72 -19.97 5.22
CA VAL A 163 15.62 -20.63 6.20
C VAL A 163 15.72 -22.13 5.91
N VAL A 164 14.65 -22.76 5.41
CA VAL A 164 14.62 -24.19 5.09
C VAL A 164 15.23 -24.47 3.70
N ARG A 165 15.12 -23.53 2.74
CA ARG A 165 15.69 -23.65 1.38
C ARG A 165 16.48 -22.40 0.99
N PRO A 166 17.75 -22.27 1.44
CA PRO A 166 18.54 -21.08 1.16
C PRO A 166 18.75 -20.88 -0.34
N PHE A 167 18.62 -19.63 -0.79
CA PHE A 167 18.96 -19.26 -2.15
C PHE A 167 20.46 -19.56 -2.40
N PRO A 168 20.82 -20.27 -3.49
CA PRO A 168 22.20 -20.62 -3.74
C PRO A 168 23.06 -19.36 -3.87
N LYS A 169 24.12 -19.26 -3.05
CA LYS A 169 25.15 -18.24 -3.23
C LYS A 169 25.90 -18.57 -4.50
N ARG A 170 25.89 -17.67 -5.49
CA ARG A 170 26.81 -17.77 -6.64
C ARG A 170 28.22 -17.51 -6.10
N SER A 171 29.03 -18.58 -6.05
CA SER A 171 30.48 -18.55 -5.80
C SER A 171 31.20 -17.88 -6.96
#